data_AF-U4QQJ4-F1
#
_entry.id   AF-U4QQJ4-F1
#
_cell.length_a   1.000
_cell.length_b   1.000
_cell.length_c   1.000
_cell.angle_alpha   90.00
_cell.angle_beta   90.00
_cell.angle_gamma   90.00
#
_symmetry.space_group_name_H-M   'P 1'
#
loop_
_entity.id
_entity.type
_entity.pdbx_description
1 polymer ?
#
loop_
_entity_poly.entity_id
_entity_poly.type
_entity_poly.pdbx_seq_one_letter_code
_entity_poly.pdbx_strand_id
1 'polypeptide(L)'
;MIEKRRGRPRKKTPGMDIKEQPEVLTPTERQRLFRARMEAEGNYHLSTWIKEEVMAWLKEQAQEREISVGDVINEVVETKIKKKP
;
A
#
# COMPACT_ATOMS: atom_id res chain seq x y z
N MET A 1 -26.69 -20.05 -20.17
CA MET A 1 -25.29 -20.51 -20.12
C MET A 1 -24.43 -19.32 -20.51
N ILE A 2 -23.74 -18.67 -19.55
CA ILE A 2 -23.05 -17.39 -19.81
C ILE A 2 -21.59 -17.68 -20.18
N GLU A 3 -21.22 -17.42 -21.44
CA GLU A 3 -19.84 -17.48 -21.90
C GLU A 3 -18.99 -16.43 -21.17
N LYS A 4 -17.97 -16.90 -20.44
CA LYS A 4 -16.95 -16.04 -19.83
C LYS A 4 -16.19 -15.33 -20.95
N ARG A 5 -16.43 -14.03 -21.13
CA ARG A 5 -15.68 -13.16 -22.04
C ARG A 5 -14.18 -13.29 -21.74
N ARG A 6 -13.45 -13.94 -22.65
CA ARG A 6 -11.99 -14.09 -22.58
C ARG A 6 -11.36 -12.70 -22.49
N GLY A 7 -10.56 -12.47 -21.45
CA GLY A 7 -9.89 -11.20 -21.21
C GLY A 7 -9.03 -10.77 -22.40
N ARG A 8 -8.74 -9.46 -22.46
CA ARG A 8 -7.92 -8.83 -23.50
C ARG A 8 -6.60 -9.62 -23.70
N PRO A 9 -6.23 -9.98 -24.94
CA PRO A 9 -4.96 -10.65 -25.20
C PRO A 9 -3.81 -9.78 -24.69
N ARG A 10 -2.90 -10.38 -23.91
CA ARG A 10 -1.73 -9.66 -23.37
C ARG A 10 -0.92 -9.12 -24.55
N LYS A 11 -0.63 -7.82 -24.54
CA LYS A 11 0.26 -7.20 -25.53
C LYS A 11 1.63 -7.89 -25.43
N LYS A 12 2.14 -8.42 -26.54
CA LYS A 12 3.53 -8.91 -26.62
C LYS A 12 4.45 -7.72 -26.33
N THR A 13 5.35 -7.86 -25.36
CA THR A 13 6.42 -6.89 -25.11
C THR A 13 7.32 -6.86 -26.36
N PRO A 14 7.51 -5.70 -27.01
CA PRO A 14 8.38 -5.62 -28.20
C PRO A 14 9.83 -5.96 -27.82
N GLY A 15 10.47 -6.86 -28.57
CA GLY A 15 11.91 -7.11 -28.47
C GLY A 15 12.39 -8.20 -27.49
N MET A 16 11.51 -8.98 -26.86
CA MET A 16 11.92 -10.15 -26.06
C MET A 16 11.47 -11.47 -26.72
N ASP A 17 12.39 -12.42 -26.83
CA ASP A 17 12.06 -13.79 -27.23
C ASP A 17 11.17 -14.45 -26.15
N ILE A 18 10.16 -15.22 -26.56
CA ILE A 18 9.15 -15.78 -25.65
C ILE A 18 9.79 -16.76 -24.65
N LYS A 19 10.92 -17.37 -25.03
CA LYS A 19 11.70 -18.30 -24.21
C LYS A 19 12.58 -17.62 -23.15
N GLU A 20 12.81 -16.31 -23.29
CA GLU A 20 13.60 -15.50 -22.35
C GLU A 20 12.71 -14.64 -21.44
N GLN A 21 11.40 -14.63 -21.66
CA GLN A 21 10.48 -14.01 -20.71
C GLN A 21 10.52 -14.81 -19.43
N PRO A 22 10.91 -14.20 -18.28
CA PRO A 22 10.87 -14.91 -17.02
C PRO A 22 9.46 -15.43 -16.83
N GLU A 23 9.33 -16.74 -16.57
CA GLU A 23 8.05 -17.34 -16.20
C GLU A 23 7.44 -16.45 -15.12
N VAL A 24 6.23 -15.97 -15.42
CA VAL A 24 5.41 -15.05 -14.61
C VAL A 24 5.86 -15.09 -13.16
N LEU A 25 6.41 -13.96 -12.66
CA LEU A 25 6.87 -13.83 -11.26
C LEU A 25 5.93 -14.59 -10.34
N THR A 26 6.50 -15.50 -9.54
CA THR A 26 5.70 -16.25 -8.58
C THR A 26 4.95 -15.26 -7.69
N PRO A 27 3.77 -15.63 -7.14
CA PRO A 27 3.02 -14.75 -6.25
C PRO A 27 3.87 -14.15 -5.14
N THR A 28 4.81 -14.93 -4.61
CA THR A 28 5.79 -14.53 -3.59
C THR A 28 6.77 -13.47 -4.08
N GLU A 29 7.36 -13.64 -5.27
CA GLU A 29 8.30 -12.68 -5.86
C GLU A 29 7.61 -11.37 -6.23
N ARG A 30 6.38 -11.47 -6.75
CA ARG A 30 5.55 -10.30 -7.03
C ARG A 30 5.26 -9.51 -5.76
N GLN A 31 4.95 -10.20 -4.65
CA GLN A 31 4.72 -9.55 -3.36
C GLN A 31 6.00 -8.93 -2.78
N ARG A 32 7.15 -9.60 -2.95
CA ARG A 32 8.46 -9.08 -2.56
C ARG A 32 8.84 -7.82 -3.32
N LEU A 33 8.67 -7.82 -4.64
CA LEU A 33 8.92 -6.65 -5.49
C LEU A 33 7.95 -5.50 -5.19
N PHE A 34 6.67 -5.81 -4.91
CA PHE A 34 5.71 -4.81 -4.47
C PHE A 34 6.13 -4.16 -3.14
N ARG A 35 6.55 -4.95 -2.15
CA ARG A 35 7.08 -4.43 -0.88
C ARG A 35 8.32 -3.56 -1.10
N ALA A 36 9.31 -4.05 -1.84
CA ALA A 36 10.53 -3.31 -2.14
C ALA A 36 10.25 -1.99 -2.87
N ARG A 37 9.26 -1.98 -3.77
CA ARG A 37 8.80 -0.78 -4.46
C ARG A 37 8.12 0.21 -3.51
N MET A 38 7.24 -0.26 -2.63
CA MET A 38 6.59 0.59 -1.62
C MET A 38 7.59 1.20 -0.64
N GLU A 39 8.61 0.43 -0.24
CA GLU A 39 9.74 0.91 0.58
C GLU A 39 10.56 1.97 -0.16
N ALA A 40 10.92 1.74 -1.43
CA ALA A 40 11.69 2.69 -2.25
C ALA A 40 10.92 3.97 -2.57
N GLU A 41 9.59 3.90 -2.73
CA GLU A 41 8.71 5.04 -2.95
C GLU A 41 8.42 5.84 -1.66
N GLY A 42 8.94 5.40 -0.50
CA GLY A 42 8.67 6.03 0.79
C GLY A 42 7.23 5.88 1.27
N ASN A 43 6.42 5.08 0.57
CA ASN A 43 5.05 4.73 0.93
C ASN A 43 5.06 3.63 2.00
N TYR A 44 5.68 3.93 3.14
CA TYR A 44 5.59 3.09 4.32
C TYR A 44 4.17 3.20 4.87
N HIS A 45 3.51 2.05 5.05
CA HIS A 45 2.29 2.02 5.84
C HIS A 45 2.65 2.45 7.26
N LEU A 46 2.02 3.52 7.77
CA LEU A 46 2.22 4.01 9.14
C LEU A 46 2.08 2.90 10.19
N SER A 47 1.26 1.88 9.90
CA SER A 47 1.12 0.67 10.72
C SER A 47 2.41 -0.12 10.94
N THR A 48 3.45 0.06 10.11
CA THR A 48 4.75 -0.60 10.28
C THR A 48 5.59 0.04 11.39
N TRP A 49 5.34 1.31 11.73
CA TRP A 49 6.14 2.09 12.67
C TRP A 49 5.38 2.48 13.94
N ILE A 50 4.06 2.41 13.91
CA ILE A 50 3.19 2.74 15.04
C ILE A 50 2.92 1.47 15.85
N LYS A 51 3.16 1.53 17.16
CA LYS A 51 2.81 0.45 18.10
C LYS A 51 1.31 0.13 18.00
N GLU A 52 0.93 -1.13 18.14
CA GLU A 52 -0.47 -1.57 18.02
C GLU A 52 -1.43 -0.79 18.94
N GLU A 53 -1.03 -0.53 20.18
CA GLU A 53 -1.80 0.26 21.15
C GLU A 53 -2.11 1.68 20.65
N VAL A 54 -1.15 2.33 20.00
CA VAL A 54 -1.31 3.68 19.45
C VAL A 54 -2.21 3.66 18.22
N MET A 55 -2.12 2.61 17.39
CA MET A 55 -3.02 2.43 16.26
C MET A 55 -4.46 2.15 16.71
N ALA A 56 -4.67 1.41 17.80
CA ALA A 56 -5.99 1.21 18.38
C ALA A 56 -6.60 2.52 18.87
N TRP A 57 -5.81 3.33 19.59
CA TRP A 57 -6.23 4.67 20.03
C TRP A 57 -6.58 5.59 18.85
N LEU A 58 -5.77 5.58 17.79
CA LEU A 58 -6.03 6.38 16.59
C LEU A 58 -7.34 5.97 15.89
N LYS A 59 -7.65 4.68 15.87
CA LYS A 59 -8.92 4.17 15.31
C LYS A 59 -10.12 4.57 16.15
N GLU A 60 -10.00 4.51 17.47
CA GLU A 60 -11.05 4.94 18.39
C GLU A 60 -11.35 6.44 18.20
N GLN A 61 -10.33 7.29 18.16
CA GLN A 61 -10.50 8.72 17.91
C GLN A 61 -11.07 9.03 16.52
N ALA A 62 -10.65 8.27 15.50
CA ALA A 62 -11.21 8.41 14.15
C ALA A 62 -12.69 8.03 14.11
N GLN A 63 -13.08 6.98 14.83
CA GLN A 63 -14.46 6.49 14.92
C GLN A 63 -15.36 7.47 15.69
N GLU A 64 -14.90 7.99 16.83
CA GLU A 64 -15.66 8.95 17.64
C GLU A 64 -15.97 10.25 16.88
N ARG A 65 -15.08 10.64 15.98
CA ARG A 65 -15.15 11.91 15.25
C ARG A 65 -15.63 11.77 13.80
N GLU A 66 -15.90 10.54 13.36
CA GLU A 66 -16.26 10.20 11.98
C GLU A 66 -15.28 10.75 10.92
N ILE A 67 -13.99 10.78 11.25
CA ILE A 67 -12.92 11.24 10.35
C ILE A 67 -11.97 10.10 9.99
N SER A 68 -11.07 10.33 9.02
CA SER A 68 -10.07 9.33 8.70
C SER A 68 -8.99 9.26 9.79
N VAL A 69 -8.41 8.07 9.98
CA VAL A 69 -7.23 7.89 10.85
C VAL A 69 -6.08 8.82 10.44
N GLY A 70 -5.94 9.11 9.14
CA GLY A 70 -4.94 10.05 8.63
C GLY A 70 -5.17 11.47 9.13
N ASP A 71 -6.43 11.92 9.20
CA ASP A 71 -6.78 13.25 9.67
C ASP A 71 -6.48 13.41 11.17
N VAL A 72 -6.78 12.38 11.98
CA VAL A 72 -6.40 12.33 13.40
C VAL A 72 -4.89 12.44 13.58
N ILE A 73 -4.11 11.73 12.74
CA ILE A 73 -2.65 11.79 12.79
C ILE A 73 -2.16 13.21 12.46
N ASN A 74 -2.71 13.83 11.41
CA ASN A 74 -2.36 15.19 11.04
C ASN A 74 -2.63 16.17 12.17
N GLU A 75 -3.78 16.08 12.85
CA GLU A 75 -4.10 16.92 14.02
C GLU A 75 -3.09 16.74 15.17
N VAL A 76 -2.74 15.50 15.49
CA VAL A 76 -1.78 15.17 16.56
C VAL A 76 -0.38 15.68 16.22
N VAL A 77 0.04 15.56 14.96
CA VAL A 77 1.33 16.06 14.47
C VAL A 77 1.34 17.59 14.50
N GLU A 78 0.30 18.25 13.98
CA GLU A 78 0.19 19.71 14.00
C GLU A 78 0.22 20.29 15.42
N THR A 79 -0.49 19.66 16.37
CA THR A 79 -0.47 20.11 17.77
C THR A 79 0.90 19.93 18.42
N LYS A 80 1.65 18.88 18.07
CA LYS A 80 3.03 18.71 18.56
C LYS A 80 4.01 19.69 17.93
N ILE A 81 3.85 20.02 16.63
CA ILE A 81 4.69 21.01 15.94
C ILE A 81 4.44 22.40 16.53
N LYS A 82 3.17 22.79 16.73
CA LYS A 82 2.80 24.08 17.34
C LYS A 82 3.27 24.21 18.80
N LYS A 83 3.54 23.09 19.49
CA LYS A 83 4.08 23.04 20.86
C LYS A 83 5.62 22.97 20.92
N LYS A 84 6.34 22.96 19.80
CA LYS A 84 7.80 23.13 19.86
C LYS A 84 8.11 24.60 20.23
N PRO A 85 8.92 24.83 21.28
CA PRO A 85 9.39 26.17 21.65
C PRO A 85 10.30 26.77 20.59
#